data_AF-A0A838CVS6-F1
#
_entry.id   AF-A0A838CVS6-F1
#
_cell.length_a   1.000
_cell.length_b   1.000
_cell.length_c   1.000
_cell.angle_alpha   90.00
_cell.angle_beta   90.00
_cell.angle_gamma   90.00
#
_symmetry.space_group_name_H-M   'P 1'
#
loop_
_entity.id
_entity.type
_entity.pdbx_description
1 polymer ?
#
loop_
_entity_poly.entity_id
_entity_poly.type
_entity_poly.pdbx_seq_one_letter_code
_entity_poly.pdbx_strand_id
1 'polypeptide(L)'
;MTKEKFFKTIAIVSFLFCVAVWVPNIVFQTASPWWILTFIVAPIGILSASLVKHYRLIVSNVIMLFSFPLFMFGGYLLNYIIDGKP
;
A
#
# COMPACT_ATOMS: atom_id res chain seq x y z
N MET A 1 15.45 -3.21 -22.57
CA MET A 1 14.55 -3.84 -21.57
C MET A 1 13.27 -4.26 -22.28
N THR A 2 12.79 -5.49 -22.11
CA THR A 2 11.52 -5.92 -22.73
C THR A 2 10.34 -5.20 -22.08
N LYS A 3 9.26 -4.96 -22.84
CA LYS A 3 8.04 -4.30 -22.34
C LYS A 3 7.52 -4.95 -21.06
N GLU A 4 7.55 -6.29 -21.00
CA GLU A 4 7.18 -7.06 -19.82
C GLU A 4 8.04 -6.71 -18.58
N LYS A 5 9.38 -6.70 -18.74
CA LYS A 5 10.30 -6.33 -17.66
C LYS A 5 10.08 -4.89 -17.21
N PHE A 6 9.78 -3.97 -18.12
CA PHE A 6 9.48 -2.57 -17.79
C PHE A 6 8.24 -2.45 -16.89
N PHE A 7 7.10 -3.02 -17.30
CA PHE A 7 5.87 -2.96 -16.50
C PHE A 7 5.99 -3.70 -15.17
N LYS A 8 6.70 -4.83 -15.15
CA LYS A 8 7.00 -5.55 -13.90
C LYS A 8 7.85 -4.69 -12.96
N THR A 9 8.88 -4.02 -13.47
CA THR A 9 9.71 -3.10 -12.67
C THR A 9 8.88 -1.96 -12.11
N ILE A 10 8.01 -1.33 -12.91
CA ILE A 10 7.11 -0.27 -12.42
C ILE A 10 6.24 -0.79 -11.28
N ALA A 11 5.59 -1.95 -11.44
CA ALA A 11 4.75 -2.52 -10.41
C ALA A 11 5.50 -2.85 -9.10
N ILE A 12 6.75 -3.29 -9.20
CA ILE A 12 7.63 -3.54 -8.05
C ILE A 12 8.01 -2.22 -7.38
N VAL A 13 8.43 -1.22 -8.15
CA VAL A 13 8.82 0.10 -7.64
C VAL A 13 7.62 0.78 -6.98
N SER A 14 6.43 0.73 -7.58
CA SER A 14 5.19 1.22 -6.98
C SER A 14 4.89 0.56 -5.65
N PHE A 15 5.02 -0.77 -5.56
CA PHE A 15 4.82 -1.50 -4.31
C PHE A 15 5.83 -1.09 -3.24
N LEU A 16 7.13 -1.07 -3.57
CA LEU A 16 8.19 -0.68 -2.64
C LEU A 16 8.04 0.77 -2.18
N PHE A 17 7.64 1.67 -3.07
CA PHE A 17 7.36 3.06 -2.73
C PHE A 17 6.19 3.16 -1.76
N CYS A 18 5.09 2.43 -1.99
CA CYS A 18 3.97 2.38 -1.06
C CYS A 18 4.42 1.89 0.33
N VAL A 19 5.29 0.87 0.41
CA VAL A 19 5.84 0.38 1.68
C VAL A 19 6.73 1.43 2.34
N ALA A 20 7.59 2.12 1.58
CA ALA A 20 8.47 3.16 2.10
C ALA A 20 7.67 4.36 2.68
N VAL A 21 6.57 4.71 2.03
CA VAL A 21 5.64 5.76 2.49
C VAL A 21 5.01 5.44 3.85
N TRP A 22 4.94 4.17 4.25
CA TRP A 22 4.46 3.77 5.57
C TRP A 22 5.48 3.94 6.70
N VAL A 23 6.78 4.09 6.38
CA VAL A 23 7.85 4.18 7.37
C VAL A 23 7.64 5.29 8.41
N PRO A 24 7.25 6.53 8.04
CA PRO A 24 6.90 7.57 9.01
C PRO A 24 5.83 7.17 10.02
N ASN A 25 4.80 6.45 9.55
CA ASN A 25 3.64 6.09 10.37
C ASN A 25 3.95 4.87 11.27
N ILE A 26 4.70 3.87 10.78
CA ILE A 26 4.97 2.63 11.54
C ILE A 26 6.22 2.74 12.41
N VAL A 27 7.32 3.29 11.87
CA VAL A 27 8.63 3.29 12.57
C VAL A 27 8.76 4.50 13.48
N PHE A 28 8.44 5.68 12.96
CA PHE A 28 8.57 6.93 13.72
C PHE A 28 7.33 7.27 14.53
N GLN A 29 6.22 6.53 14.34
CA GLN A 29 4.93 6.77 15.00
C GLN A 29 4.42 8.21 14.79
N THR A 30 4.84 8.84 13.70
CA THR A 30 4.47 10.21 13.35
C THR A 30 3.29 10.16 12.39
N ALA A 31 2.17 10.77 12.78
CA ALA A 31 0.99 10.91 11.94
C ALA A 31 1.31 11.75 10.69
N SER A 32 1.67 11.06 9.62
CA SER A 32 2.30 11.64 8.45
C SER A 32 1.42 11.39 7.23
N PRO A 33 0.90 12.43 6.55
CA PRO A 33 -0.11 12.28 5.49
C PRO A 33 0.44 11.66 4.21
N TRP A 34 1.71 11.26 4.18
CA TRP A 34 2.38 10.64 3.05
C TRP A 34 1.66 9.38 2.58
N TRP A 35 0.98 8.66 3.48
CA TRP A 35 0.19 7.48 3.15
C TRP A 35 -0.87 7.76 2.06
N ILE A 36 -1.33 9.00 1.86
CA ILE A 36 -2.26 9.37 0.78
C ILE A 36 -1.67 9.04 -0.61
N LEU A 37 -0.34 9.06 -0.74
CA LEU A 37 0.33 8.71 -1.99
C LEU A 37 0.10 7.25 -2.38
N THR A 38 -0.21 6.35 -1.45
CA THR A 38 -0.53 4.96 -1.79
C THR A 38 -1.78 4.86 -2.66
N PHE A 39 -2.76 5.77 -2.51
CA PHE A 39 -3.94 5.82 -3.37
C PHE A 39 -3.66 6.21 -4.81
N ILE A 40 -2.51 6.83 -5.09
CA ILE A 40 -2.09 7.20 -6.44
C ILE A 40 -1.09 6.18 -7.00
N VAL A 41 -0.11 5.79 -6.19
CA VAL A 41 0.98 4.91 -6.61
C VAL A 41 0.54 3.45 -6.72
N ALA A 42 -0.35 2.98 -5.83
CA ALA A 42 -0.83 1.60 -5.88
C ALA A 42 -1.66 1.31 -7.14
N PRO A 43 -2.61 2.16 -7.60
CA PRO A 43 -3.30 1.95 -8.87
C PRO A 43 -2.35 1.90 -10.08
N ILE A 44 -1.28 2.71 -10.10
CA ILE A 44 -0.25 2.64 -11.15
C ILE A 44 0.42 1.26 -11.14
N GLY A 45 0.74 0.74 -9.95
CA GLY A 45 1.30 -0.60 -9.78
C GLY A 45 0.33 -1.71 -10.19
N ILE A 46 -0.95 -1.59 -9.84
CA ILE A 46 -2.03 -2.53 -10.22
C ILE A 46 -2.18 -2.57 -11.74
N LEU A 47 -2.32 -1.42 -12.39
CA LEU A 47 -2.47 -1.33 -13.84
C LEU A 47 -1.25 -1.91 -14.55
N SER A 48 -0.04 -1.55 -14.11
CA SER A 48 1.21 -2.07 -14.68
C SER A 48 1.34 -3.58 -14.52
N ALA A 49 1.01 -4.12 -13.33
CA ALA A 49 1.02 -5.57 -13.09
C ALA A 49 -0.07 -6.32 -13.87
N SER A 50 -1.21 -5.68 -14.12
CA SER A 50 -2.31 -6.25 -14.91
C SER A 50 -1.94 -6.40 -16.38
N LEU A 51 -1.20 -5.44 -16.95
CA LEU A 51 -0.70 -5.50 -18.33
C LEU A 51 0.24 -6.69 -18.58
N VAL A 52 0.95 -7.15 -17.55
CA VAL A 52 1.84 -8.33 -17.61
C VAL A 52 1.25 -9.57 -16.93
N LYS A 53 -0.04 -9.53 -16.56
CA LYS A 53 -0.78 -10.63 -15.90
C LYS A 53 -0.08 -11.19 -14.66
N HIS A 54 0.65 -10.36 -13.92
CA HIS A 54 1.43 -10.79 -12.76
C HIS A 54 0.60 -10.72 -11.48
N TYR A 55 -0.30 -11.70 -11.30
CA TYR A 55 -1.31 -11.73 -10.23
C TYR A 55 -0.76 -11.43 -8.83
N ARG A 56 0.43 -11.94 -8.49
CA ARG A 56 1.08 -11.65 -7.20
C ARG A 56 1.30 -10.15 -6.97
N LEU A 57 1.75 -9.42 -8.00
CA LEU A 57 2.01 -7.98 -7.90
C LEU A 57 0.72 -7.16 -7.90
N ILE A 58 -0.31 -7.65 -8.61
CA ILE A 58 -1.66 -7.07 -8.55
C ILE A 58 -2.17 -7.13 -7.11
N VAL A 59 -2.18 -8.32 -6.51
CA VAL A 59 -2.65 -8.53 -5.13
C VAL A 59 -1.83 -7.69 -4.15
N SER A 60 -0.50 -7.66 -4.27
CA SER A 60 0.35 -6.84 -3.40
C SER A 60 0.02 -5.35 -3.48
N ASN A 61 -0.16 -4.78 -4.69
CA ASN A 61 -0.52 -3.37 -4.81
C ASN A 61 -1.97 -3.10 -4.37
N VAL A 62 -2.91 -4.03 -4.56
CA VAL A 62 -4.28 -3.93 -4.02
C VAL A 62 -4.25 -3.88 -2.49
N ILE A 63 -3.46 -4.74 -1.84
CA ILE A 63 -3.29 -4.72 -0.38
C ILE A 63 -2.73 -3.36 0.05
N MET A 64 -1.74 -2.82 -0.67
CA MET A 64 -1.21 -1.48 -0.36
C MET A 64 -2.25 -0.37 -0.52
N LEU A 65 -3.15 -0.47 -1.50
CA LEU A 65 -4.25 0.49 -1.70
C LEU A 65 -5.20 0.53 -0.48
N PHE A 66 -5.56 -0.65 0.03
CA PHE A 66 -6.49 -0.76 1.16
C PHE A 66 -5.80 -0.78 2.53
N SER A 67 -4.46 -0.74 2.55
CA SER A 67 -3.67 -0.85 3.78
C SER A 67 -4.09 0.18 4.84
N PHE A 68 -4.23 1.45 4.45
CA PHE A 68 -4.48 2.51 5.42
C PHE A 68 -5.86 2.40 6.10
N PRO A 69 -6.97 2.28 5.35
CA PRO A 69 -8.27 2.02 5.95
C PRO A 69 -8.28 0.79 6.85
N LEU A 70 -7.61 -0.29 6.44
CA LEU A 70 -7.55 -1.54 7.21
C LEU A 70 -6.81 -1.36 8.54
N PHE A 71 -5.64 -0.71 8.53
CA PHE A 71 -4.86 -0.47 9.75
C PHE A 71 -5.57 0.49 10.70
N MET A 72 -6.16 1.57 10.18
CA MET A 72 -6.92 2.52 11.01
C MET A 72 -8.13 1.85 11.65
N PHE A 73 -8.92 1.11 10.85
CA PHE A 73 -10.07 0.37 11.37
C PHE A 73 -9.66 -0.64 12.44
N GLY A 74 -8.61 -1.42 12.19
CA GLY A 74 -8.09 -2.39 13.15
C GLY A 74 -7.61 -1.73 14.45
N GLY A 75 -6.92 -0.59 14.35
CA GLY A 75 -6.46 0.17 15.52
C GLY A 75 -7.60 0.68 16.38
N TYR A 76 -8.61 1.31 15.78
CA TYR A 76 -9.80 1.76 16.52
C TYR A 76 -10.60 0.61 17.10
N LEU A 77 -10.77 -0.49 16.36
CA LEU A 77 -11.49 -1.66 16.85
C LEU A 77 -10.80 -2.27 18.08
N LEU A 78 -9.47 -2.37 18.05
CA LEU A 78 -8.69 -2.86 19.19
C LEU A 78 -8.82 -1.91 20.39
N ASN A 79 -8.68 -0.60 20.20
CA ASN A 79 -8.87 0.37 21.28
C ASN A 79 -10.28 0.28 21.89
N TYR A 80 -11.31 0.14 21.05
CA TYR A 80 -12.68 -0.02 21.51
C TYR A 80 -12.88 -1.28 22.34
N ILE A 81 -12.33 -2.42 21.90
CA ILE A 81 -12.43 -3.70 22.63
C ILE A 81 -11.67 -3.65 23.96
N ILE A 82 -10.53 -2.97 24.02
CA ILE A 82 -9.66 -2.94 25.20
C ILE A 82 -10.10 -1.87 26.22
N ASP A 83 -10.30 -0.63 25.77
CA ASP A 83 -10.54 0.52 26.64
C ASP A 83 -12.00 0.98 26.69
N GLY A 84 -12.88 0.40 25.86
CA GLY A 84 -14.30 0.77 25.79
C GLY A 84 -14.55 2.19 25.26
N LYS A 85 -13.49 2.85 24.76
CA LYS A 85 -13.52 4.19 24.18
C LYS A 85 -13.20 4.09 22.69
N PRO A 86 -13.93 4.82 21.82
CA PRO A 86 -13.63 4.88 20.39
C PRO A 86 -12.26 5.49 20.12
#